data_AF-A0A8E1UQ34-F1
#
_entry.id   AF-A0A8E1UQ34-F1
#
_cell.length_a   1.000
_cell.length_b   1.000
_cell.length_c   1.000
_cell.angle_alpha   90.00
_cell.angle_beta   90.00
_cell.angle_gamma   90.00
#
_symmetry.space_group_name_H-M   'P 1'
#
loop_
_entity.id
_entity.type
_entity.pdbx_description
1 polymer ?
#
loop_
_entity_poly.entity_id
_entity_poly.type
_entity_poly.pdbx_seq_one_letter_code
_entity_poly.pdbx_strand_id
1 'polypeptide(L)' 'MEANRELARAGLLDDSLPNPGKPLRMLLAGLRDANLLPQNIRQIYGTWVIRLSTTIAKCPLVNQFQYC' A
#
# COMPACT_ATOMS: atom_id res chain seq x y z
N MET A 1 7.48 4.82 -6.35
CA MET A 1 6.70 6.07 -6.15
C MET A 1 5.51 6.21 -7.11
N GLU A 2 5.40 5.37 -8.15
CA GLU A 2 4.34 5.48 -9.16
C GLU A 2 3.01 4.85 -8.73
N ALA A 3 3.02 3.68 -8.09
CA ALA A 3 1.81 3.00 -7.63
C ALA A 3 0.93 3.84 -6.67
N ASN A 4 1.53 4.55 -5.71
CA ASN A 4 0.78 5.41 -4.79
C ASN A 4 0.12 6.60 -5.52
N ARG A 5 0.75 7.12 -6.57
CA ARG A 5 0.17 8.19 -7.39
C ARG A 5 -1.02 7.69 -8.21
N GLU A 6 -0.93 6.48 -8.76
CA GLU A 6 -2.05 5.87 -9.50
C GLU A 6 -3.21 5.51 -8.57
N LEU A 7 -2.94 5.03 -7.35
CA LEU A 7 -3.97 4.80 -6.34
C LEU A 7 -4.65 6.11 -5.89
N ALA A 8 -3.89 7.20 -5.75
CA ALA A 8 -4.45 8.52 -5.45
C ALA A 8 -5.28 9.06 -6.62
N ARG A 9 -4.82 8.90 -7.87
CA ARG A 9 -5.61 9.25 -9.08
C ARG A 9 -6.91 8.46 -9.17
N ALA A 10 -6.90 7.19 -8.76
CA ALA A 10 -8.10 6.35 -8.69
C ALA A 10 -9.03 6.70 -7.51
N GLY A 11 -8.70 7.71 -6.70
CA GLY A 11 -9.49 8.13 -5.53
C GLY A 11 -9.46 7.14 -4.36
N LEU A 12 -8.50 6.21 -4.35
CA LEU A 12 -8.41 5.15 -3.33
C LEU A 12 -7.67 5.57 -2.06
N LEU A 13 -6.92 6.68 -2.14
CA LEU A 13 -6.09 7.25 -1.08
C LEU A 13 -6.49 8.69 -0.74
N ASP A 14 -7.75 9.06 -0.98
CA ASP A 14 -8.23 10.39 -0.61
C ASP A 14 -8.45 10.47 0.92
N ASP A 15 -7.55 11.19 1.58
CA ASP A 15 -7.54 11.41 3.03
C ASP A 15 -8.63 12.40 3.49
N SER A 16 -9.29 13.11 2.56
CA SER A 16 -10.40 14.03 2.88
C SER A 16 -11.72 13.33 3.14
N LEU A 17 -11.79 12.01 2.90
CA LEU A 17 -12.98 11.21 3.12
C LEU A 17 -13.25 10.97 4.62
N PRO A 18 -14.53 10.85 5.03
CA PRO A 18 -14.88 10.55 6.43
C PRO A 18 -14.30 9.23 6.95
N ASN A 19 -13.89 8.33 6.05
CA ASN A 19 -13.30 7.03 6.36
C ASN A 19 -12.13 6.76 5.41
N PRO A 20 -10.95 7.34 5.65
CA PRO A 20 -9.79 7.12 4.80
C PRO A 20 -9.47 5.61 4.74
N GLY A 21 -9.20 5.13 3.53
CA GLY A 21 -8.93 3.72 3.25
C GLY A 21 -10.15 2.80 3.08
N LYS A 22 -11.40 3.26 3.29
CA LYS A 22 -12.59 2.46 2.93
C LYS A 22 -12.62 2.09 1.43
N PRO A 23 -12.35 3.00 0.48
CA PRO A 23 -12.34 2.67 -0.94
C PRO A 23 -11.34 1.56 -1.27
N LEU A 24 -10.12 1.65 -0.73
CA LEU A 24 -9.09 0.63 -0.91
C LEU A 24 -9.52 -0.72 -0.33
N ARG A 25 -10.12 -0.74 0.88
CA ARG A 25 -10.64 -1.98 1.49
C ARG A 25 -11.76 -2.61 0.66
N MET A 26 -12.65 -1.79 0.07
CA MET A 26 -13.71 -2.28 -0.81
C MET A 26 -13.16 -2.87 -2.11
N LEU A 27 -12.17 -2.21 -2.72
CA LEU A 27 -11.49 -2.74 -3.91
C LEU A 27 -10.84 -4.11 -3.62
N LEU A 28 -10.10 -4.20 -2.52
CA LEU A 28 -9.44 -5.46 -2.12
C LEU A 28 -10.46 -6.57 -1.83
N ALA A 29 -11.59 -6.24 -1.21
CA ALA A 29 -12.68 -7.19 -1.00
C ALA A 29 -13.27 -7.67 -2.34
N GLY A 30 -13.54 -6.77 -3.29
CA GLY A 30 -14.02 -7.14 -4.62
C GLY A 30 -13.05 -8.04 -5.38
N LEU A 31 -11.75 -7.76 -5.31
CA LEU A 31 -10.72 -8.62 -5.92
C LEU A 31 -10.65 -10.00 -5.27
N ARG A 32 -10.81 -10.09 -3.94
CA ARG A 32 -10.89 -11.37 -3.22
C ARG A 32 -12.10 -12.17 -3.68
N ASP A 33 -13.26 -11.54 -3.73
CA ASP A 33 -14.51 -12.22 -4.08
C ASP A 33 -14.52 -12.66 -5.56
N ALA A 34 -13.79 -11.95 -6.42
CA ALA A 34 -13.55 -12.32 -7.82
C ALA A 34 -12.42 -13.34 -8.02
N ASN A 35 -11.73 -13.80 -6.96
CA ASN A 35 -10.51 -14.62 -7.04
C ASN A 35 -9.36 -13.99 -7.86
N LEU A 36 -9.33 -12.65 -7.95
CA LEU A 36 -8.31 -11.86 -8.64
C LEU A 36 -7.31 -11.22 -7.66
N LEU A 37 -7.37 -11.58 -6.37
CA LEU A 37 -6.49 -11.00 -5.37
C LEU A 37 -5.03 -11.44 -5.60
N PRO A 38 -4.07 -10.50 -5.68
CA PRO A 38 -2.67 -10.83 -5.79
C PRO A 38 -2.18 -11.69 -4.62
N GLN A 39 -1.34 -12.71 -4.86
CA GLN A 39 -0.85 -13.66 -3.84
C GLN A 39 -0.07 -13.00 -2.68
N ASN A 40 0.47 -11.81 -2.93
CA ASN A 40 1.19 -11.01 -1.95
C ASN A 40 0.27 -10.16 -1.08
N ILE A 41 -1.04 -10.13 -1.35
CA ILE A 41 -2.05 -9.40 -0.57
C ILE A 41 -2.98 -10.41 0.08
N ARG A 42 -3.21 -10.26 1.38
CA ARG A 42 -4.03 -11.19 2.17
C ARG A 42 -4.82 -10.43 3.21
N GLN A 43 -5.97 -10.95 3.59
CA GLN A 43 -6.70 -10.47 4.76
C GLN A 43 -6.45 -11.41 5.94
N ILE A 44 -6.06 -10.85 7.08
CA ILE A 44 -5.77 -11.59 8.32
C ILE A 44 -6.49 -10.87 9.46
N TYR A 45 -7.40 -11.57 10.15
CA TYR A 45 -8.22 -11.01 11.25
C TYR A 45 -8.92 -9.67 10.90
N GLY A 46 -9.44 -9.54 9.68
CA GLY A 46 -10.09 -8.32 9.21
C GLY A 46 -9.13 -7.23 8.70
N THR A 47 -7.82 -7.38 8.92
CA THR A 47 -6.79 -6.43 8.48
C THR A 47 -6.15 -6.89 7.17
N TRP A 48 -5.94 -5.95 6.25
CA TRP A 48 -5.25 -6.22 4.98
C TRP A 48 -3.73 -6.13 5.16
N VAL A 49 -3.03 -7.17 4.74
CA VAL A 49 -1.57 -7.29 4.81
C VAL A 49 -1.03 -7.41 3.39
N ILE A 50 -0.12 -6.50 3.04
CA ILE A 50 0.60 -6.50 1.76
C ILE A 50 2.03 -6.93 2.05
N ARG A 51 2.39 -8.13 1.60
CA ARG A 51 3.77 -8.62 1.66
C ARG A 51 4.55 -8.02 0.50
N LEU A 52 5.34 -6.99 0.77
CA LEU A 52 6.31 -6.51 -0.19
C LEU A 52 7.43 -7.55 -0.27
N SER A 53 7.64 -8.17 -1.43
CA SER A 53 8.86 -8.92 -1.67
C SER A 53 10.00 -7.91 -1.68
N THR A 54 10.81 -7.91 -0.64
CA THR A 54 12.01 -7.08 -0.56
C THR A 54 13.03 -7.58 -1.58
N THR A 55 12.94 -7.12 -2.83
CA THR A 55 14.18 -6.80 -3.52
C THR A 55 14.73 -5.62 -2.73
N ILE A 56 15.80 -5.86 -1.97
CA ILE A 56 16.44 -4.83 -1.13
C ILE A 56 16.82 -3.67 -2.06
N ALA A 57 15.97 -2.66 -2.15
CA ALA A 57 16.39 -1.35 -2.59
C ALA A 57 17.29 -0.86 -1.48
N LYS A 58 18.61 -0.94 -1.69
CA LYS A 58 19.62 -0.39 -0.79
C LYS A 58 19.20 1.05 -0.47
N CYS A 59 18.68 1.29 0.74
CA CYS A 59 18.57 2.63 1.27
C CYS A 59 20.00 3.18 1.30
N PRO A 60 20.36 4.25 0.56
CA PRO A 60 21.59 4.93 0.87
C PRO A 60 21.43 5.47 2.29
N LEU A 61 22.20 4.92 3.23
CA LEU A 61 22.45 5.56 4.51
C LEU A 61 23.10 6.91 4.19
N VAL A 62 22.29 7.95 4.13
CA VAL A 62 22.79 9.32 4.11
C VAL A 62 23.36 9.56 5.50
N ASN A 63 24.67 9.35 5.66
CA ASN A 63 25.42 9.82 6.81
C ASN A 63 25.46 11.36 6.77
N GLN A 64 24.43 11.98 7.33
CA GLN A 64 24.49 13.33 7.92
C GLN A 64 24.45 13.04 9.43
N PHE A 65 25.49 13.24 10.23
CA PHE A 65 26.26 14.45 10.43
C PHE A 65 27.72 14.13 10.80
N GLN A 66 28.66 14.79 10.14
CA GLN A 66 30.04 14.95 10.62
C GLN A 66 30.17 16.43 11.00
N TYR A 67 30.06 16.76 12.28
CA TYR A 67 30.42 18.07 12.80
C TYR A 67 31.95 18.08 13.03
N CYS A 68 32.60 19.12 12.50
CA CYS A 68 34.01 19.45 12.73
C CYS A 68 34.27 19.79 14.21
#